data_AF-A0A564ZCW0-F1
#
_entry.id   AF-A0A564ZCW0-F1
#
_cell.length_a   1.000
_cell.length_b   1.000
_cell.length_c   1.000
_cell.angle_alpha   90.00
_cell.angle_beta   90.00
_cell.angle_gamma   90.00
#
_symmetry.space_group_name_H-M   'P 1'
#
loop_
_entity.id
_entity.type
_entity.pdbx_description
1 polymer ?
#
loop_
_entity_poly.entity_id
_entity_poly.type
_entity_poly.pdbx_seq_one_letter_code
_entity_poly.pdbx_strand_id
1 'polypeptide(L)'
;MKVTVEDAKCVQGSAFLQSEMFQEYRILQPIIAFKINLTVLLNCLSVFGVSNNNSLTSVIFSYKDYGCTLDLLLEDSGVVAECNIKTMDALEVLDFDFANSQIISKVILKSDCMREAFSELDVTSDVLEVAIVPLTLPQPRLRLTTYGFSGTTHYDFPRDSDPVEVFEYSSADPYVARYRLSLLRPSTNRALALSSRVSLRMNDRGFLSLQYMIQSGNSEASASFVEFYCVPDVEESNLDTMAELRCDSL
;
A
#
# COMPACT_ATOMS: atom_id res chain seq x y z
N MET A 1 -14.49 0.02 8.61
CA MET A 1 -14.79 -0.28 7.19
C MET A 1 -13.49 -0.66 6.47
N LYS A 2 -13.50 -1.73 5.65
CA LYS A 2 -12.38 -2.15 4.80
C LYS A 2 -12.81 -2.14 3.34
N VAL A 3 -12.05 -1.48 2.47
CA VAL A 3 -12.27 -1.50 1.01
C VAL A 3 -11.09 -2.22 0.37
N THR A 4 -11.37 -3.25 -0.44
CA THR A 4 -10.32 -4.07 -1.08
C THR A 4 -10.48 -4.01 -2.60
N VAL A 5 -9.34 -3.88 -3.30
CA VAL A 5 -9.22 -4.01 -4.75
C VAL A 5 -8.13 -5.01 -5.08
N GLU A 6 -8.31 -5.73 -6.18
CA GLU A 6 -7.37 -6.76 -6.62
C GLU A 6 -7.07 -6.57 -8.11
N ASP A 7 -5.85 -6.87 -8.51
CA ASP A 7 -5.46 -6.91 -9.92
C ASP A 7 -4.63 -8.17 -10.22
N ALA A 8 -5.01 -8.84 -11.31
CA ALA A 8 -4.36 -10.01 -11.90
C ALA A 8 -4.02 -11.17 -10.93
N LYS A 9 -4.63 -11.22 -9.73
CA LYS A 9 -4.23 -12.11 -8.62
C LYS A 9 -2.79 -11.93 -8.14
N CYS A 10 -2.14 -10.85 -8.55
CA CYS A 10 -0.75 -10.54 -8.21
C CYS A 10 -0.66 -9.40 -7.20
N VAL A 11 -1.65 -8.50 -7.20
CA VAL A 11 -1.72 -7.38 -6.27
C VAL A 11 -3.08 -7.28 -5.60
N GLN A 12 -3.04 -6.93 -4.32
CA GLN A 12 -4.21 -6.54 -3.55
C GLN A 12 -3.93 -5.26 -2.79
N GLY A 13 -4.79 -4.25 -2.98
CA GLY A 13 -4.81 -3.02 -2.22
C GLY A 13 -5.98 -3.03 -1.23
N SER A 14 -5.74 -2.69 0.04
CA SER A 14 -6.77 -2.58 1.08
C SER A 14 -6.66 -1.23 1.78
N ALA A 15 -7.75 -0.48 1.83
CA ALA A 15 -7.87 0.72 2.64
C ALA A 15 -8.71 0.44 3.89
N PHE A 16 -8.21 0.86 5.05
CA PHE A 16 -8.86 0.65 6.34
C PHE A 16 -9.29 1.99 6.92
N LEU A 17 -10.61 2.14 7.14
CA LEU A 17 -11.18 3.26 7.86
C LEU A 17 -11.70 2.76 9.20
N GLN A 18 -11.11 3.25 10.28
CA GLN A 18 -11.49 2.86 11.63
C GLN A 18 -12.84 3.47 12.01
N SER A 19 -13.58 2.84 12.94
CA SER A 19 -14.90 3.31 13.37
C SER A 19 -14.87 4.72 13.95
N GLU A 20 -13.75 5.07 14.58
CA GLU A 20 -13.49 6.34 15.27
C GLU A 20 -13.37 7.51 14.29
N MET A 21 -13.23 7.23 12.99
CA MET A 21 -13.23 8.25 11.93
C MET A 21 -14.64 8.76 11.61
N PHE A 22 -15.68 8.04 12.03
CA PHE A 22 -17.07 8.38 11.74
C PHE A 22 -17.73 9.02 12.96
N GLN A 23 -18.52 10.07 12.74
CA GLN A 23 -19.32 10.67 13.81
C GLN A 23 -20.37 9.67 14.35
N GLU A 24 -20.91 8.83 13.46
CA GLU A 24 -21.80 7.74 13.81
C GLU A 24 -21.39 6.49 13.02
N TYR A 25 -21.21 5.37 13.71
CA TYR A 25 -20.88 4.08 13.10
C TYR A 25 -21.75 2.99 13.72
N ARG A 26 -22.62 2.37 12.93
CA ARG A 26 -23.53 1.30 13.36
C ARG A 26 -23.50 0.14 12.39
N ILE A 27 -23.30 -1.06 12.92
CA ILE A 27 -23.30 -2.31 12.18
C ILE A 27 -24.15 -3.32 12.96
N LEU A 28 -25.15 -3.91 12.30
CA LEU A 28 -26.13 -4.81 12.96
C LEU A 28 -25.75 -6.28 12.86
N GLN A 29 -24.85 -6.65 11.93
CA GLN A 29 -24.38 -8.00 11.70
C GLN A 29 -22.86 -8.05 11.88
N PRO A 30 -22.25 -9.14 12.39
CA PRO A 30 -20.81 -9.21 12.63
C PRO A 30 -19.95 -8.86 11.41
N ILE A 31 -20.40 -9.27 10.22
CA ILE A 31 -19.74 -9.01 8.94
C ILE A 31 -20.81 -8.68 7.91
N ILE A 32 -20.61 -7.57 7.20
CA ILE A 32 -21.39 -7.17 6.03
C ILE A 32 -20.40 -6.99 4.88
N ALA A 33 -20.61 -7.73 3.80
CA ALA A 33 -19.74 -7.68 2.63
C ALA A 33 -20.56 -7.62 1.35
N PHE A 34 -20.14 -6.73 0.44
CA PHE A 34 -20.72 -6.58 -0.88
C PHE A 34 -19.66 -5.96 -1.81
N LYS A 35 -19.83 -6.15 -3.12
CA LYS A 35 -19.00 -5.53 -4.15
C LYS A 35 -19.74 -4.37 -4.80
N ILE A 36 -19.01 -3.31 -5.13
CA ILE A 36 -19.49 -2.13 -5.86
C ILE A 36 -18.49 -1.73 -6.94
N ASN A 37 -18.93 -0.89 -7.88
CA ASN A 37 -18.02 -0.20 -8.78
C ASN A 37 -17.34 0.95 -8.02
N LEU A 38 -16.04 0.82 -7.74
CA LEU A 38 -15.28 1.82 -6.99
C LEU A 38 -15.23 3.18 -7.70
N THR A 39 -15.16 3.22 -9.02
CA THR A 39 -15.19 4.48 -9.78
C THR A 39 -16.51 5.21 -9.59
N VAL A 40 -17.64 4.49 -9.58
CA VAL A 40 -18.96 5.08 -9.30
C VAL A 40 -18.99 5.67 -7.89
N LEU A 41 -18.50 4.92 -6.90
CA LEU A 41 -18.41 5.43 -5.53
C LEU A 41 -17.57 6.71 -5.45
N LEU A 42 -16.38 6.73 -6.06
CA LEU A 42 -15.52 7.91 -6.05
C LEU A 42 -16.19 9.11 -6.73
N ASN A 43 -16.88 8.88 -7.86
CA ASN A 43 -17.63 9.93 -8.54
C ASN A 43 -18.75 10.51 -7.66
N CYS A 44 -19.49 9.66 -6.94
CA CYS A 44 -20.52 10.07 -5.99
C CYS A 44 -19.92 10.89 -4.83
N LEU A 45 -18.78 10.46 -4.27
CA LEU A 45 -18.07 11.19 -3.21
C LEU A 45 -17.55 12.56 -3.68
N SER A 46 -17.29 12.71 -4.98
CA SER A 46 -16.83 13.96 -5.58
C SER A 46 -17.93 14.79 -6.25
N VAL A 47 -19.21 14.52 -5.97
CA VAL A 47 -20.34 15.16 -6.69
C VAL A 47 -20.34 16.69 -6.58
N PHE A 48 -19.85 17.23 -5.46
CA PHE A 48 -19.69 18.67 -5.23
C PHE A 48 -18.32 19.23 -5.64
N GLY A 49 -17.50 18.40 -6.29
CA GLY A 49 -16.13 18.72 -6.69
C GLY A 49 -15.10 18.33 -5.63
N VAL A 50 -13.83 18.31 -6.05
CA VAL A 50 -12.66 17.96 -5.21
C VAL A 50 -11.80 19.17 -4.87
N SER A 51 -12.25 20.37 -5.26
CA SER A 51 -11.54 21.63 -5.03
C SER A 51 -11.55 22.00 -3.55
N ASN A 52 -10.42 22.47 -3.03
CA ASN A 52 -10.21 23.00 -1.68
C ASN A 52 -11.01 24.29 -1.40
N ASN A 53 -12.32 24.26 -1.61
CA ASN A 53 -13.22 25.26 -1.05
C ASN A 53 -13.33 24.94 0.45
N ASN A 54 -13.33 25.95 1.30
CA ASN A 54 -13.44 25.80 2.77
C ASN A 54 -14.78 25.17 3.23
N SER A 55 -15.61 24.63 2.34
CA SER A 55 -16.82 23.89 2.72
C SER A 55 -16.47 22.44 3.02
N LEU A 56 -17.04 21.91 4.10
CA LEU A 56 -16.98 20.51 4.44
C LEU A 56 -18.25 19.85 3.90
N THR A 57 -18.10 18.82 3.08
CA THR A 57 -19.21 17.96 2.68
C THR A 57 -19.43 16.89 3.74
N SER A 58 -20.64 16.78 4.29
CA SER A 58 -21.03 15.66 5.14
C SER A 58 -21.48 14.48 4.29
N VAL A 59 -21.25 13.25 4.75
CA VAL A 59 -21.67 12.03 4.04
C VAL A 59 -22.22 10.99 5.01
N ILE A 60 -23.33 10.38 4.63
CA ILE A 60 -23.93 9.23 5.32
C ILE A 60 -23.91 8.05 4.36
N PHE A 61 -23.34 6.94 4.82
CA PHE A 61 -23.41 5.65 4.13
C PHE A 61 -24.51 4.81 4.76
N SER A 62 -25.41 4.25 3.94
CA SER A 62 -26.47 3.36 4.38
C SER A 62 -26.53 2.12 3.51
N TYR A 63 -26.56 0.95 4.15
CA TYR A 63 -26.75 -0.33 3.48
C TYR A 63 -27.66 -1.20 4.36
N LYS A 64 -28.85 -1.51 3.85
CA LYS A 64 -29.92 -2.10 4.66
C LYS A 64 -29.78 -3.60 4.84
N ASP A 65 -29.67 -4.33 3.73
CA ASP A 65 -29.62 -5.79 3.73
C ASP A 65 -28.99 -6.30 2.43
N TYR A 66 -28.69 -7.60 2.38
CA TYR A 66 -28.17 -8.29 1.22
C TYR A 66 -29.01 -8.03 -0.05
N GLY A 67 -28.35 -7.63 -1.14
CA GLY A 67 -28.97 -7.31 -2.43
C GLY A 67 -29.53 -5.89 -2.56
N CYS A 68 -29.52 -5.08 -1.48
CA CYS A 68 -29.88 -3.67 -1.54
C CYS A 68 -28.75 -2.80 -2.12
N THR A 69 -29.04 -1.56 -2.46
CA THR A 69 -28.03 -0.58 -2.86
C THR A 69 -27.21 -0.11 -1.66
N LEU A 70 -25.98 0.34 -1.94
CA LEU A 70 -25.25 1.22 -1.03
C LEU A 70 -25.73 2.65 -1.30
N ASP A 71 -26.45 3.21 -0.35
CA ASP A 71 -27.00 4.55 -0.44
C ASP A 71 -26.07 5.55 0.22
N LEU A 72 -25.79 6.65 -0.48
CA LEU A 72 -25.01 7.77 0.01
C LEU A 72 -25.92 9.01 0.04
N LEU A 73 -25.97 9.67 1.19
CA LEU A 73 -26.56 11.00 1.33
C LEU A 73 -25.42 11.98 1.61
N LEU A 74 -25.16 12.88 0.67
CA LEU A 74 -24.15 13.93 0.80
C LEU A 74 -24.82 15.27 0.97
N GLU A 75 -24.26 16.13 1.83
CA GLU A 75 -24.73 17.50 2.01
C GLU A 75 -23.56 18.47 2.06
N ASP A 76 -23.63 19.51 1.23
CA ASP A 76 -22.71 20.64 1.24
C ASP A 76 -23.52 21.94 1.22
N SER A 77 -23.36 22.75 2.27
CA SER A 77 -23.93 24.09 2.36
C SER A 77 -25.45 24.12 2.13
N GLY A 78 -26.17 23.12 2.64
CA GLY A 78 -27.62 22.97 2.49
C GLY A 78 -28.07 22.35 1.15
N VAL A 79 -27.16 22.04 0.23
CA VAL A 79 -27.47 21.28 -0.99
C VAL A 79 -27.26 19.79 -0.72
N VAL A 80 -28.28 18.99 -1.00
CA VAL A 80 -28.28 17.55 -0.74
C VAL A 80 -28.21 16.76 -2.04
N ALA A 81 -27.33 15.77 -2.09
CA ALA A 81 -27.23 14.80 -3.17
C ALA A 81 -27.45 13.38 -2.63
N GLU A 82 -28.31 12.62 -3.30
CA GLU A 82 -28.55 11.21 -2.99
C GLU A 82 -28.00 10.34 -4.12
N CYS A 83 -27.20 9.34 -3.78
CA CYS A 83 -26.63 8.38 -4.72
C CYS A 83 -26.95 6.96 -4.28
N ASN A 84 -27.56 6.16 -5.16
CA ASN A 84 -27.84 4.75 -4.90
C ASN A 84 -26.94 3.88 -5.78
N ILE A 85 -25.96 3.22 -5.17
CA ILE A 85 -24.96 2.41 -5.88
C ILE A 85 -25.39 0.94 -5.84
N LYS A 86 -25.54 0.32 -7.01
CA LYS A 86 -25.84 -1.11 -7.10
C LYS A 86 -24.71 -1.95 -6.52
N THR A 87 -25.09 -2.89 -5.67
CA THR A 87 -24.18 -3.90 -5.10
C THR A 87 -24.20 -5.17 -5.91
N MET A 88 -23.15 -5.96 -5.75
CA MET A 88 -22.98 -7.30 -6.27
C MET A 88 -22.53 -8.21 -5.12
N ASP A 89 -22.64 -9.51 -5.33
CA ASP A 89 -22.10 -10.49 -4.39
C ASP A 89 -20.61 -10.28 -4.16
N ALA A 90 -20.23 -10.23 -2.89
CA ALA A 90 -18.83 -10.26 -2.53
C ALA A 90 -18.27 -11.63 -2.91
N LEU A 91 -17.28 -11.64 -3.79
CA LEU A 91 -16.50 -12.82 -4.09
C LEU A 91 -15.49 -13.07 -2.96
N GLU A 92 -15.00 -14.30 -2.87
CA GLU A 92 -13.82 -14.59 -2.04
C GLU A 92 -12.67 -13.67 -2.46
N VAL A 93 -12.23 -12.84 -1.53
CA VAL A 93 -11.03 -12.01 -1.65
C VAL A 93 -9.83 -12.95 -1.57
N LEU A 94 -8.81 -12.68 -2.37
CA LEU A 94 -7.54 -13.40 -2.33
C LEU A 94 -6.96 -13.32 -0.92
N ASP A 95 -6.86 -14.47 -0.28
CA ASP A 95 -6.05 -14.61 0.92
C ASP A 95 -4.61 -14.87 0.51
N PHE A 96 -3.79 -13.82 0.50
CA PHE A 96 -2.35 -13.93 0.25
C PHE A 96 -1.63 -14.72 1.36
N ASP A 97 -2.33 -15.05 2.46
CA ASP A 97 -1.81 -15.75 3.63
C ASP A 97 -0.53 -15.10 4.21
N PHE A 98 -0.37 -13.80 3.95
CA PHE A 98 0.80 -13.04 4.36
C PHE A 98 0.89 -12.97 5.89
N ALA A 99 -0.27 -12.82 6.55
CA ALA A 99 -0.36 -12.72 8.00
C ALA A 99 0.07 -14.00 8.73
N ASN A 100 -0.05 -15.17 8.09
CA ASN A 100 0.38 -16.44 8.68
C ASN A 100 1.77 -16.88 8.21
N SER A 101 2.38 -16.17 7.25
CA SER A 101 3.74 -16.42 6.80
C SER A 101 4.77 -15.72 7.70
N GLN A 102 5.99 -16.26 7.80
CA GLN A 102 7.01 -15.65 8.65
C GLN A 102 7.57 -14.37 8.00
N ILE A 103 7.37 -13.23 8.66
CA ILE A 103 7.97 -11.96 8.25
C ILE A 103 9.49 -12.04 8.51
N ILE A 104 10.28 -11.94 7.46
CA ILE A 104 11.75 -12.02 7.51
C ILE A 104 12.39 -10.64 7.61
N SER A 105 11.75 -9.63 7.03
CA SER A 105 12.22 -8.24 7.01
C SER A 105 11.08 -7.25 7.26
N LYS A 106 11.40 -6.17 7.97
CA LYS A 106 10.52 -5.03 8.18
C LYS A 106 11.36 -3.75 8.23
N VAL A 107 11.10 -2.85 7.30
CA VAL A 107 11.74 -1.54 7.23
C VAL A 107 10.66 -0.46 7.28
N ILE A 108 10.77 0.49 8.20
CA ILE A 108 9.87 1.65 8.28
C ILE A 108 10.65 2.90 7.92
N LEU A 109 10.13 3.67 6.97
CA LEU A 109 10.75 4.86 6.40
C LEU A 109 9.80 6.04 6.44
N LYS A 110 10.37 7.26 6.55
CA LYS A 110 9.65 8.49 6.22
C LYS A 110 9.26 8.48 4.75
N SER A 111 8.00 8.79 4.45
CA SER A 111 7.45 8.66 3.09
C SER A 111 8.12 9.59 2.09
N ASP A 112 8.60 10.76 2.53
CA ASP A 112 9.24 11.77 1.69
C ASP A 112 10.44 11.21 0.93
N CYS A 113 11.35 10.55 1.63
CA CYS A 113 12.55 9.95 1.02
C CYS A 113 12.22 8.75 0.13
N MET A 114 11.15 8.00 0.47
CA MET A 114 10.68 6.92 -0.38
C MET A 114 10.05 7.47 -1.68
N ARG A 115 9.39 8.63 -1.64
CA ARG A 115 8.87 9.28 -2.86
C ARG A 115 9.99 9.70 -3.79
N GLU A 116 11.04 10.29 -3.26
CA GLU A 116 12.24 10.64 -4.02
C GLU A 116 12.83 9.40 -4.68
N ALA A 117 12.98 8.30 -3.94
CA ALA A 117 13.46 7.04 -4.52
C ALA A 117 12.58 6.56 -5.68
N PHE A 118 11.26 6.49 -5.49
CA PHE A 118 10.33 6.05 -6.54
C PHE A 118 10.24 7.01 -7.73
N SER A 119 10.51 8.31 -7.57
CA SER A 119 10.56 9.25 -8.68
C SER A 119 11.82 9.12 -9.53
N GLU A 120 12.92 8.65 -8.94
CA GLU A 120 14.20 8.43 -9.63
C GLU A 120 14.33 7.02 -10.24
N LEU A 121 13.41 6.10 -9.92
CA LEU A 121 13.40 4.76 -10.51
C LEU A 121 13.15 4.81 -12.03
N ASP A 122 13.87 3.97 -12.78
CA ASP A 122 13.72 3.92 -14.23
C ASP A 122 12.37 3.27 -14.61
N VAL A 123 11.46 4.08 -15.14
CA VAL A 123 10.12 3.65 -15.57
C VAL A 123 10.13 2.71 -16.79
N THR A 124 11.28 2.56 -17.46
CA THR A 124 11.46 1.59 -18.56
C THR A 124 11.75 0.18 -18.05
N SER A 125 12.11 0.02 -16.78
CA SER A 125 12.25 -1.29 -16.14
C SER A 125 10.89 -1.97 -15.96
N ASP A 126 10.80 -3.25 -16.31
CA ASP A 126 9.62 -4.09 -16.04
C ASP A 126 9.56 -4.54 -14.58
N VAL A 127 10.72 -4.59 -13.92
CA VAL A 127 10.92 -5.17 -12.58
C VAL A 127 11.47 -4.13 -11.62
N LEU A 128 11.02 -4.20 -10.37
CA LEU A 128 11.66 -3.62 -9.20
C LEU A 128 12.29 -4.75 -8.39
N GLU A 129 13.61 -4.75 -8.26
CA GLU A 129 14.29 -5.63 -7.32
C GLU A 129 14.41 -4.93 -5.97
N VAL A 130 14.05 -5.64 -4.91
CA VAL A 130 14.14 -5.19 -3.52
C VAL A 130 15.11 -6.11 -2.81
N ALA A 131 16.18 -5.53 -2.28
CA ALA A 131 17.20 -6.27 -1.55
C ALA A 131 17.37 -5.74 -0.12
N ILE A 132 17.59 -6.67 0.82
CA ILE A 132 17.91 -6.37 2.22
C ILE A 132 19.33 -6.88 2.48
N VAL A 133 20.23 -5.97 2.85
CA VAL A 133 21.58 -6.30 3.29
C VAL A 133 21.58 -6.37 4.84
N PRO A 134 21.94 -7.51 5.43
CA PRO A 134 21.84 -7.77 6.87
C PRO A 134 22.88 -7.02 7.70
N LEU A 135 22.65 -6.95 9.01
CA LEU A 135 23.57 -6.35 9.98
C LEU A 135 24.90 -7.12 10.13
N THR A 136 24.93 -8.38 9.68
CA THR A 136 26.14 -9.22 9.65
C THR A 136 27.13 -8.81 8.56
N LEU A 137 26.70 -7.98 7.61
CA LEU A 137 27.54 -7.45 6.53
C LEU A 137 27.79 -5.95 6.70
N PRO A 138 28.92 -5.43 6.21
CA PRO A 138 29.16 -3.99 6.16
C PRO A 138 28.08 -3.25 5.36
N GLN A 139 27.73 -2.06 5.86
CA GLN A 139 26.71 -1.16 5.30
C GLN A 139 25.32 -1.81 5.16
N PRO A 140 24.68 -2.21 6.27
CA PRO A 140 23.32 -2.74 6.25
C PRO A 140 22.35 -1.71 5.66
N ARG A 141 21.52 -2.13 4.71
CA ARG A 141 20.67 -1.24 3.93
C ARG A 141 19.52 -1.97 3.27
N LEU A 142 18.47 -1.21 2.97
CA LEU A 142 17.46 -1.59 1.98
C LEU A 142 17.93 -1.02 0.64
N ARG A 143 17.96 -1.84 -0.41
CA ARG A 143 18.30 -1.42 -1.77
C ARG A 143 17.11 -1.65 -2.69
N LEU A 144 16.77 -0.63 -3.47
CA LEU A 144 15.83 -0.72 -4.59
C LEU A 144 16.61 -0.65 -5.89
N THR A 145 16.39 -1.59 -6.80
CA THR A 145 17.10 -1.65 -8.09
C THR A 145 16.11 -1.72 -9.24
N THR A 146 16.38 -0.95 -10.30
CA THR A 146 15.68 -1.02 -11.59
C THR A 146 16.67 -1.25 -12.73
N TYR A 147 16.24 -1.95 -13.77
CA TYR A 147 17.04 -2.34 -14.93
C TYR A 147 16.44 -1.73 -16.19
N GLY A 148 16.74 -0.46 -16.42
CA GLY A 148 16.21 0.26 -17.58
C GLY A 148 17.12 0.23 -18.79
N PHE A 149 16.70 0.86 -19.88
CA PHE A 149 17.48 0.89 -21.12
C PHE A 149 18.84 1.58 -20.98
N SER A 150 18.94 2.56 -20.09
CA SER A 150 20.16 3.36 -19.88
C SER A 150 21.13 2.71 -18.90
N GLY A 151 20.77 1.57 -18.30
CA GLY A 151 21.56 0.86 -17.32
C GLY A 151 20.78 0.49 -16.07
N THR A 152 21.53 0.07 -15.05
CA THR A 152 20.99 -0.32 -13.75
C THR A 152 21.05 0.87 -12.80
N THR A 153 19.93 1.17 -12.13
CA THR A 153 19.83 2.22 -11.12
C THR A 153 19.62 1.59 -9.76
N HIS A 154 20.46 1.95 -8.79
CA HIS A 154 20.35 1.53 -7.40
C HIS A 154 19.98 2.72 -6.51
N TYR A 155 19.03 2.51 -5.61
CA TYR A 155 18.69 3.46 -4.56
C TYR A 155 18.84 2.78 -3.20
N ASP A 156 19.74 3.30 -2.37
CA ASP A 156 20.08 2.72 -1.07
C ASP A 156 19.49 3.54 0.07
N PHE A 157 18.88 2.85 1.03
CA PHE A 157 18.50 3.36 2.34
C PHE A 157 19.38 2.68 3.39
N PRO A 158 20.50 3.29 3.78
CA PRO A 158 21.34 2.79 4.87
C PRO A 158 20.53 2.69 6.16
N ARG A 159 20.71 1.60 6.91
CA ARG A 159 20.01 1.35 8.17
C ARG A 159 20.08 2.53 9.14
N ASP A 160 21.26 3.12 9.28
CA ASP A 160 21.53 4.17 10.26
C ASP A 160 21.29 5.59 9.70
N SER A 161 20.58 5.69 8.56
CA SER A 161 20.21 6.98 7.97
C SER A 161 18.95 7.58 8.64
N ASP A 162 18.89 8.91 8.75
CA ASP A 162 17.77 9.65 9.36
C ASP A 162 16.36 9.31 8.82
N PRO A 163 16.18 8.88 7.55
CA PRO A 163 14.88 8.45 7.04
C PRO A 163 14.41 7.08 7.55
N VAL A 164 15.33 6.20 7.98
CA VAL A 164 15.03 4.83 8.43
C VAL A 164 14.69 4.87 9.92
N GLU A 165 13.42 4.64 10.24
CA GLU A 165 12.94 4.61 11.62
C GLU A 165 13.02 3.21 12.24
N VAL A 166 12.81 2.17 11.42
CA VAL A 166 12.88 0.77 11.82
C VAL A 166 13.61 -0.04 10.75
N PHE A 167 14.54 -0.89 11.16
CA PHE A 167 15.21 -1.85 10.29
C PHE A 167 15.37 -3.19 11.04
N GLU A 168 14.42 -4.09 10.81
CA GLU A 168 14.38 -5.42 11.39
C GLU A 168 14.64 -6.45 10.28
N TYR A 169 15.63 -7.31 10.47
CA TYR A 169 15.92 -8.42 9.57
C TYR A 169 16.48 -9.60 10.35
N SER A 170 15.99 -10.80 10.04
CA SER A 170 16.20 -12.01 10.87
C SER A 170 17.29 -12.96 10.38
N SER A 171 17.77 -12.80 9.14
CA SER A 171 18.77 -13.69 8.53
C SER A 171 20.16 -13.04 8.48
N ALA A 172 21.19 -13.89 8.37
CA ALA A 172 22.59 -13.46 8.24
C ALA A 172 23.03 -13.26 6.78
N ASP A 173 22.24 -13.73 5.83
CA ASP A 173 22.50 -13.61 4.39
C ASP A 173 21.64 -12.50 3.77
N PRO A 174 22.10 -11.83 2.69
CA PRO A 174 21.24 -10.91 1.94
C PRO A 174 19.95 -11.59 1.47
N TYR A 175 18.86 -10.82 1.42
CA TYR A 175 17.61 -11.23 0.77
C TYR A 175 17.37 -10.42 -0.47
N VAL A 176 16.89 -11.04 -1.53
CA VAL A 176 16.54 -10.37 -2.79
C VAL A 176 15.24 -10.98 -3.31
N ALA A 177 14.29 -10.12 -3.66
CA ALA A 177 13.11 -10.50 -4.41
C ALA A 177 12.77 -9.44 -5.45
N ARG A 178 12.13 -9.87 -6.53
CA ARG A 178 11.78 -9.05 -7.68
C ARG A 178 10.28 -8.96 -7.81
N TYR A 179 9.77 -7.81 -8.22
CA TYR A 179 8.35 -7.54 -8.37
C TYR A 179 8.10 -6.81 -9.68
N ARG A 180 6.96 -7.06 -10.33
CA ARG A 180 6.60 -6.29 -11.53
C ARG A 180 6.36 -4.84 -11.15
N LEU A 181 7.21 -3.94 -11.67
CA LEU A 181 7.17 -2.51 -11.33
C LEU A 181 5.82 -1.89 -11.70
N SER A 182 5.24 -2.30 -12.83
CA SER A 182 3.91 -1.84 -13.31
C SER A 182 2.79 -2.07 -12.29
N LEU A 183 2.86 -3.16 -11.51
CA LEU A 183 1.89 -3.52 -10.51
C LEU A 183 2.04 -2.73 -9.19
N LEU A 184 3.23 -2.20 -8.91
CA LEU A 184 3.50 -1.39 -7.72
C LEU A 184 3.21 0.10 -7.92
N ARG A 185 3.23 0.60 -9.16
CA ARG A 185 2.99 2.03 -9.48
C ARG A 185 1.74 2.64 -8.84
N PRO A 186 0.57 1.96 -8.80
CA PRO A 186 -0.61 2.54 -8.17
C PRO A 186 -0.41 2.82 -6.67
N SER A 187 0.31 1.96 -5.95
CA SER A 187 0.58 2.12 -4.52
C SER A 187 1.59 3.24 -4.28
N THR A 188 2.63 3.32 -5.10
CA THR A 188 3.72 4.29 -4.95
C THR A 188 3.34 5.71 -5.39
N ASN A 189 2.36 5.88 -6.27
CA ASN A 189 1.99 7.21 -6.76
C ASN A 189 0.90 7.89 -5.92
N ARG A 190 -0.08 7.13 -5.41
CA ARG A 190 -1.22 7.72 -4.67
C ARG A 190 -1.11 7.54 -3.17
N ALA A 191 -0.90 6.30 -2.70
CA ALA A 191 -0.87 6.03 -1.26
C ALA A 191 0.36 6.64 -0.61
N LEU A 192 1.53 6.51 -1.23
CA LEU A 192 2.77 7.11 -0.74
C LEU A 192 2.76 8.66 -0.76
N ALA A 193 2.02 9.27 -1.68
CA ALA A 193 1.85 10.72 -1.74
C ALA A 193 1.06 11.28 -0.55
N LEU A 194 0.14 10.48 0.00
CA LEU A 194 -0.70 10.86 1.14
C LEU A 194 -0.14 10.39 2.49
N SER A 195 0.89 9.55 2.49
CA SER A 195 1.41 8.94 3.71
C SER A 195 2.52 9.75 4.36
N SER A 196 2.61 9.66 5.69
CA SER A 196 3.73 10.18 6.48
C SER A 196 4.83 9.12 6.64
N ARG A 197 4.44 7.84 6.79
CA ARG A 197 5.34 6.70 6.92
C ARG A 197 4.95 5.56 5.99
N VAL A 198 5.96 4.81 5.54
CA VAL A 198 5.78 3.56 4.79
C VAL A 198 6.50 2.44 5.52
N SER A 199 5.80 1.32 5.71
CA SER A 199 6.33 0.08 6.25
C SER A 199 6.43 -0.93 5.11
N LEU A 200 7.64 -1.42 4.86
CA LEU A 200 7.98 -2.38 3.83
C LEU A 200 8.34 -3.69 4.51
N ARG A 201 7.51 -4.72 4.33
CA ARG A 201 7.68 -6.03 4.93
C ARG A 201 7.81 -7.10 3.86
N MET A 202 8.74 -8.02 4.06
CA MET A 202 8.85 -9.21 3.20
C MET A 202 8.74 -10.46 4.07
N ASN A 203 8.12 -11.50 3.51
CA ASN A 203 8.06 -12.81 4.15
C ASN A 203 9.05 -13.80 3.50
N ASP A 204 9.21 -14.95 4.13
CA ASP A 204 10.02 -16.08 3.67
C ASP A 204 9.66 -16.59 2.26
N ARG A 205 8.41 -16.37 1.82
CA ARG A 205 7.91 -16.69 0.47
C ARG A 205 8.19 -15.61 -0.58
N GLY A 206 8.79 -14.48 -0.21
CA GLY A 206 9.10 -13.36 -1.11
C GLY A 206 7.95 -12.42 -1.41
N PHE A 207 6.81 -12.54 -0.74
CA PHE A 207 5.73 -11.57 -0.88
C PHE A 207 6.16 -10.24 -0.27
N LEU A 208 5.75 -9.15 -0.91
CA LEU A 208 5.94 -7.80 -0.43
C LEU A 208 4.65 -7.27 0.16
N SER A 209 4.73 -6.69 1.35
CA SER A 209 3.66 -5.87 1.95
C SER A 209 4.16 -4.43 2.11
N LEU A 210 3.45 -3.50 1.47
CA LEU A 210 3.65 -2.06 1.59
C LEU A 210 2.48 -1.48 2.39
N GLN A 211 2.73 -1.01 3.59
CA GLN A 211 1.72 -0.37 4.44
C GLN A 211 2.03 1.12 4.57
N TYR A 212 1.08 1.95 4.15
CA TYR A 212 1.17 3.40 4.14
C TYR A 212 0.32 3.98 5.27
N MET A 213 0.94 4.76 6.16
CA MET A 213 0.26 5.46 7.25
C MET A 213 -0.20 6.83 6.74
N ILE A 214 -1.51 7.03 6.62
CA ILE A 214 -2.14 8.28 6.19
C ILE A 214 -2.70 9.00 7.43
N GLN A 215 -2.23 10.21 7.69
CA GLN A 215 -2.72 11.02 8.80
C GLN A 215 -3.96 11.79 8.36
N SER A 216 -5.12 11.49 8.97
CA SER A 216 -6.34 12.27 8.80
C SER A 216 -6.46 13.24 9.97
N GLY A 217 -5.98 14.48 9.79
CA GLY A 217 -5.99 15.54 10.81
C GLY A 217 -4.71 15.64 11.65
N ASN A 218 -4.75 16.48 12.69
CA ASN A 218 -3.56 16.88 13.47
C ASN A 218 -3.15 15.90 14.59
N SER A 219 -3.79 14.73 14.72
CA SER A 219 -3.51 13.76 15.78
C SER A 219 -3.05 12.42 15.21
N GLU A 220 -1.95 11.87 15.72
CA GLU A 220 -1.47 10.54 15.30
C GLU A 220 -2.46 9.41 15.65
N ALA A 221 -3.37 9.64 16.58
CA ALA A 221 -4.38 8.66 16.99
C ALA A 221 -5.49 8.42 15.95
N SER A 222 -5.63 9.28 14.93
CA SER A 222 -6.60 9.14 13.83
C SER A 222 -5.94 8.69 12.52
N ALA A 223 -4.82 7.96 12.61
CA ALA A 223 -4.14 7.44 11.43
C ALA A 223 -4.94 6.33 10.75
N SER A 224 -5.09 6.47 9.44
CA SER A 224 -5.61 5.43 8.55
C SER A 224 -4.47 4.69 7.88
N PHE A 225 -4.73 3.46 7.44
CA PHE A 225 -3.73 2.66 6.76
C PHE A 225 -4.23 2.21 5.40
N VAL A 226 -3.33 2.22 4.44
CA VAL A 226 -3.52 1.57 3.15
C VAL A 226 -2.44 0.50 3.01
N GLU A 227 -2.84 -0.73 2.77
CA GLU A 227 -1.92 -1.86 2.58
C GLU A 227 -1.97 -2.35 1.15
N PHE A 228 -0.80 -2.64 0.59
CA PHE A 228 -0.65 -3.33 -0.69
C PHE A 228 0.15 -4.60 -0.50
N TYR A 229 -0.34 -5.69 -1.07
CA TYR A 229 0.37 -6.96 -1.18
C TYR A 229 0.76 -7.18 -2.63
N CYS A 230 1.99 -7.63 -2.87
CA CYS A 230 2.50 -7.96 -4.19
C CYS A 230 3.24 -9.30 -4.14
N VAL A 231 2.93 -10.18 -5.10
CA VAL A 231 3.63 -11.45 -5.28
C VAL A 231 4.98 -11.21 -5.97
N PRO A 232 6.03 -11.98 -5.63
CA PRO A 232 7.29 -11.89 -6.34
C PRO A 232 7.16 -12.39 -7.79
N ASP A 233 7.93 -11.80 -8.70
CA ASP A 233 8.12 -12.30 -10.06
C ASP A 233 9.12 -13.47 -10.02
N VAL A 234 8.77 -14.60 -10.65
CA VAL A 234 9.43 -15.90 -10.41
C VAL A 234 10.54 -16.19 -11.43
N GLU A 235 10.92 -15.23 -12.26
CA GLU A 235 11.62 -15.56 -13.52
C GLU A 235 13.16 -15.72 -13.44
N GLU A 236 13.85 -15.41 -12.34
CA GLU A 236 15.32 -15.60 -12.28
C GLU A 236 15.87 -16.05 -10.91
N SER A 237 17.01 -16.75 -10.94
CA SER A 237 17.76 -17.14 -9.74
C SER A 237 18.46 -15.93 -9.12
N ASN A 238 17.99 -15.47 -7.97
CA ASN A 238 18.58 -14.34 -7.24
C ASN A 238 19.97 -14.64 -6.61
N LEU A 239 20.57 -15.81 -6.89
CA LEU A 239 21.83 -16.24 -6.28
C LEU A 239 23.01 -15.34 -6.69
N ASP A 240 23.07 -14.92 -7.95
CA ASP A 240 24.18 -14.10 -8.45
C ASP A 240 24.14 -12.71 -7.80
N THR A 241 22.97 -12.07 -7.74
CA THR A 241 22.79 -10.79 -7.03
C THR A 241 23.13 -10.91 -5.54
N MET A 242 22.76 -12.02 -4.88
CA MET A 242 23.11 -12.26 -3.49
C MET A 242 24.63 -12.41 -3.29
N ALA A 243 25.34 -13.01 -4.25
CA ALA A 243 26.79 -13.12 -4.22
C ALA A 243 27.46 -11.76 -4.44
N GLU A 244 26.98 -10.97 -5.40
CA GLU A 244 27.44 -9.60 -5.66
C GLU A 244 27.26 -8.71 -4.43
N LEU A 245 26.08 -8.73 -3.78
CA LEU A 245 25.84 -7.96 -2.57
C LEU A 245 26.77 -8.34 -1.40
N ARG A 246 27.23 -9.61 -1.33
CA ARG A 246 28.25 -10.01 -0.35
C ARG A 246 29.61 -9.44 -0.72
N CYS A 247 29.99 -9.50 -1.99
CA CYS A 247 31.26 -8.98 -2.48
C CYS A 247 31.37 -7.47 -2.35
N ASP A 248 30.31 -6.72 -2.68
CA ASP A 248 30.24 -5.26 -2.55
C ASP A 248 30.27 -4.79 -1.08
N SER A 249 29.90 -5.68 -0.15
CA SER A 249 29.94 -5.42 1.28
C SER A 249 31.29 -5.80 1.92
N LEU A 250 32.25 -6.38 1.21
CA LEU A 250 33.60 -6.69 1.75
C LEU A 250 34.58 -5.53 1.55
#